data_AF-A0A538FTF6-F1
#
_entry.id   AF-A0A538FTF6-F1
#
_cell.length_a   1.000
_cell.length_b   1.000
_cell.length_c   1.000
_cell.angle_alpha   90.00
_cell.angle_beta   90.00
_cell.angle_gamma   90.00
#
_symmetry.space_group_name_H-M   'P 1'
#
loop_
_entity.id
_entity.type
_entity.pdbx_description
1 polymer ?
#
loop_
_entity_poly.entity_id
_entity_poly.type
_entity_poly.pdbx_seq_one_letter_code
_entity_poly.pdbx_strand_id
1 'polypeptide(L)'
;SNISLAELHHVLQRAMGWQDAHLHQFRVGNTTYAPARPADLDLGPRPKDEARARLAAVAPAGSRLAYEYDFGDGWEHTIEVEKVRPVSHGDAYPQCIAGERACPPEDCGGVWGYAELLDTLESGDGDESDELLEWLEDEFDPDHLDLDIVNAMLSPARV
;
A
#
# COMPACT_ATOMS: atom_id res chain seq x y z
N SER A 1 -17.04 -6.47 3.98
CA SER A 1 -16.36 -6.99 2.78
C SER A 1 -15.95 -8.44 3.04
N ASN A 2 -16.02 -9.32 2.03
CA ASN A 2 -15.60 -10.72 2.17
C ASN A 2 -14.22 -10.99 1.55
N ILE A 3 -13.45 -9.94 1.22
CA ILE A 3 -12.09 -10.10 0.70
C ILE A 3 -11.15 -10.69 1.77
N SER A 4 -10.13 -11.38 1.32
CA SER A 4 -8.98 -11.82 2.10
C SER A 4 -7.98 -10.67 2.32
N LEU A 5 -7.01 -10.87 3.20
CA LEU A 5 -5.90 -9.94 3.36
C LEU A 5 -4.98 -9.92 2.12
N ALA A 6 -4.86 -11.02 1.38
CA ALA A 6 -4.17 -11.05 0.07
C ALA A 6 -4.86 -10.13 -0.95
N GLU A 7 -6.20 -10.18 -1.03
CA GLU A 7 -6.95 -9.28 -1.89
C GLU A 7 -6.83 -7.82 -1.43
N LEU A 8 -6.83 -7.56 -0.11
CA LEU A 8 -6.60 -6.22 0.42
C LEU A 8 -5.21 -5.68 0.06
N HIS A 9 -4.17 -6.51 0.11
CA HIS A 9 -2.82 -6.15 -0.32
C HIS A 9 -2.82 -5.60 -1.75
N HIS A 10 -3.44 -6.29 -2.70
CA HIS A 10 -3.53 -5.78 -4.08
C HIS A 10 -4.35 -4.49 -4.21
N VAL A 11 -5.35 -4.28 -3.35
CA VAL A 11 -6.07 -2.99 -3.30
C VAL A 11 -5.12 -1.87 -2.85
N LEU A 12 -4.31 -2.10 -1.82
CA LEU A 12 -3.34 -1.12 -1.32
C LEU A 12 -2.28 -0.81 -2.38
N GLN A 13 -1.68 -1.84 -2.98
CA GLN A 13 -0.68 -1.69 -4.05
C GLN A 13 -1.20 -0.82 -5.20
N ARG A 14 -2.42 -1.11 -5.69
CA ARG A 14 -3.07 -0.31 -6.75
C ARG A 14 -3.43 1.10 -6.30
N ALA A 15 -3.86 1.29 -5.06
CA ALA A 15 -4.18 2.61 -4.54
C ALA A 15 -2.93 3.49 -4.42
N MET A 16 -1.80 2.88 -4.09
CA MET A 16 -0.50 3.53 -3.94
C MET A 16 0.25 3.70 -5.27
N GLY A 17 -0.14 2.99 -6.33
CA GLY A 17 0.61 2.96 -7.58
C GLY A 17 1.90 2.13 -7.49
N TRP A 18 2.00 1.26 -6.48
CA TRP A 18 3.15 0.37 -6.28
C TRP A 18 3.08 -0.91 -7.12
N GLN A 19 4.24 -1.54 -7.29
CA GLN A 19 4.46 -2.60 -8.27
C GLN A 19 4.34 -4.03 -7.72
N ASP A 20 4.07 -4.19 -6.42
CA ASP A 20 4.01 -5.50 -5.75
C ASP A 20 5.32 -6.30 -5.93
N ALA A 21 6.46 -5.59 -5.92
CA ALA A 21 7.79 -6.15 -6.16
C ALA A 21 8.45 -6.68 -4.88
N HIS A 22 7.98 -6.25 -3.70
CA HIS A 22 8.61 -6.52 -2.41
C HIS A 22 7.73 -7.36 -1.48
N LEU A 23 8.35 -7.90 -0.43
CA LEU A 23 7.63 -8.63 0.62
C LEU A 23 6.73 -7.70 1.43
N HIS A 24 5.63 -8.27 1.92
CA HIS A 24 4.69 -7.56 2.79
C HIS A 24 4.17 -8.43 3.93
N GLN A 25 3.57 -7.77 4.92
CA GLN A 25 2.81 -8.43 5.98
C GLN A 25 1.72 -7.53 6.56
N PHE A 26 0.70 -8.16 7.15
CA PHE A 26 -0.27 -7.49 8.02
C PHE A 26 -0.05 -7.91 9.47
N ARG A 27 -0.23 -6.98 10.40
CA ARG A 27 -0.24 -7.23 11.85
C ARG A 27 -1.58 -6.81 12.45
N VAL A 28 -2.25 -7.74 13.13
CA VAL A 28 -3.49 -7.52 13.87
C VAL A 28 -3.29 -7.99 15.32
N GLY A 29 -3.16 -7.04 16.24
CA GLY A 29 -2.68 -7.32 17.59
C GLY A 29 -1.34 -8.06 17.54
N ASN A 30 -1.27 -9.23 18.17
CA ASN A 30 -0.05 -10.06 18.19
C ASN A 30 0.01 -11.09 17.06
N THR A 31 -0.89 -11.01 16.07
CA THR A 31 -0.94 -11.97 14.96
C THR A 31 -0.41 -11.34 13.69
N THR A 32 0.58 -11.99 13.08
CA THR A 32 1.09 -11.63 11.75
C THR A 32 0.44 -12.51 10.67
N TYR A 33 0.07 -11.88 9.57
CA TYR A 33 -0.43 -12.50 8.34
C TYR A 33 0.47 -12.11 7.19
N ALA A 34 0.82 -13.06 6.33
CA ALA A 34 1.66 -12.82 5.15
C ALA A 34 1.42 -13.95 4.12
N PRO A 35 1.97 -13.84 2.90
CA PRO A 35 1.92 -14.92 1.93
C PRO A 35 2.40 -16.25 2.52
N ALA A 36 1.73 -17.34 2.14
CA ALA A 36 2.09 -18.68 2.64
C ALA A 36 3.51 -19.05 2.22
N ARG A 37 4.39 -19.30 3.19
CA ARG A 37 5.76 -19.76 2.93
C ARG A 37 5.81 -21.27 2.65
N PRO A 38 6.72 -21.75 1.78
CA PRO A 38 7.00 -23.18 1.61
C PRO A 38 7.22 -23.91 2.94
N ALA A 39 6.80 -25.17 3.01
CA ALA A 39 6.83 -25.95 4.26
C ALA A 39 8.25 -26.29 4.76
N ASP A 40 9.23 -26.27 3.86
CA ASP A 40 10.65 -26.53 4.07
C ASP A 40 11.47 -25.29 4.44
N LEU A 41 10.90 -24.09 4.26
CA LEU A 41 11.56 -22.84 4.62
C LEU A 41 11.37 -22.52 6.11
N ASP A 42 12.44 -22.65 6.91
CA ASP A 42 12.45 -22.31 8.34
C ASP A 42 13.11 -20.94 8.58
N LEU A 43 12.26 -19.93 8.75
CA LEU A 43 12.64 -18.54 9.07
C LEU A 43 12.02 -18.12 10.41
N GLY A 44 11.86 -19.06 11.34
CA GLY A 44 11.21 -18.83 12.63
C GLY A 44 9.68 -18.90 12.56
N PRO A 45 8.95 -18.23 13.47
CA PRO A 45 7.50 -18.31 13.57
C PRO A 45 6.81 -18.10 12.21
N ARG A 46 5.91 -19.01 11.84
CA ARG A 46 5.16 -18.90 10.59
C ARG A 46 4.00 -17.91 10.77
N PRO A 47 3.90 -16.88 9.92
CA PRO A 47 2.71 -16.05 9.90
C PRO A 47 1.51 -16.89 9.46
N LYS A 48 0.30 -16.42 9.78
CA LYS A 48 -0.93 -17.01 9.24
C LYS A 48 -1.03 -16.68 7.75
N ASP A 49 -1.57 -17.62 6.98
CA ASP A 49 -1.81 -17.45 5.54
C ASP A 49 -2.85 -16.34 5.30
N GLU A 50 -2.42 -15.25 4.68
CA GLU A 50 -3.25 -14.09 4.40
C GLU A 50 -4.39 -14.37 3.40
N ALA A 51 -4.20 -15.31 2.46
CA ALA A 51 -5.22 -15.68 1.48
C ALA A 51 -6.42 -16.39 2.15
N ARG A 52 -6.21 -16.94 3.35
CA ARG A 52 -7.26 -17.59 4.17
C ARG A 52 -7.87 -16.65 5.21
N ALA A 53 -7.25 -15.50 5.46
CA ALA A 53 -7.70 -14.54 6.47
C ALA A 53 -8.68 -13.54 5.87
N ARG A 54 -9.98 -13.70 6.17
CA ARG A 54 -11.03 -12.76 5.72
C ARG A 54 -10.95 -11.44 6.49
N LEU A 55 -10.93 -10.31 5.79
CA LEU A 55 -10.85 -8.97 6.39
C LEU A 55 -11.91 -8.77 7.48
N ALA A 56 -13.17 -9.09 7.18
CA ALA A 56 -14.27 -8.94 8.15
C ALA A 56 -14.12 -9.81 9.41
N ALA A 57 -13.35 -10.89 9.36
CA ALA A 57 -13.10 -11.77 10.51
C ALA A 57 -11.94 -11.27 11.37
N VAL A 58 -10.90 -10.70 10.74
CA VAL A 58 -9.68 -10.26 11.44
C VAL A 58 -9.74 -8.80 11.89
N ALA A 59 -10.49 -7.96 11.18
CA ALA A 59 -10.65 -6.54 11.49
C ALA A 59 -12.12 -6.12 11.29
N PRO A 60 -13.00 -6.41 12.26
CA PRO A 60 -14.35 -5.84 12.29
C PRO A 60 -14.31 -4.31 12.45
N ALA A 61 -15.48 -3.66 12.35
CA ALA A 61 -15.60 -2.21 12.53
C ALA A 61 -14.93 -1.72 13.84
N GLY A 62 -14.20 -0.62 13.76
CA GLY A 62 -13.41 -0.05 14.85
C GLY A 62 -12.06 -0.72 15.09
N SER A 63 -11.67 -1.69 14.26
CA SER A 63 -10.36 -2.33 14.36
C SER A 63 -9.30 -1.55 13.58
N ARG A 64 -8.05 -1.71 14.02
CA ARG A 64 -6.86 -1.22 13.35
C ARG A 64 -5.94 -2.37 12.98
N LEU A 65 -5.36 -2.33 11.79
CA LEU A 65 -4.32 -3.22 11.32
C LEU A 65 -3.09 -2.38 10.95
N ALA A 66 -1.90 -2.95 11.11
CA ALA A 66 -0.71 -2.44 10.44
C ALA A 66 -0.46 -3.26 9.17
N TYR A 67 -0.07 -2.59 8.09
CA TYR A 67 0.41 -3.19 6.86
C TYR A 67 1.81 -2.68 6.62
N GLU A 68 2.75 -3.58 6.38
CA GLU A 68 4.14 -3.26 6.13
C GLU A 68 4.48 -3.79 4.73
N TYR A 69 4.98 -2.90 3.88
CA TYR A 69 5.41 -3.21 2.53
C TYR A 69 6.88 -2.83 2.37
N ASP A 70 7.60 -3.67 1.63
CA ASP A 70 9.04 -3.63 1.49
C ASP A 70 9.80 -3.66 2.82
N PHE A 71 10.36 -4.81 3.18
CA PHE A 71 11.13 -4.93 4.42
C PHE A 71 12.51 -4.26 4.34
N GLY A 72 12.93 -3.81 3.15
CA GLY A 72 14.09 -2.93 2.97
C GLY A 72 13.74 -1.50 3.38
N ASP A 73 12.80 -0.89 2.67
CA ASP A 73 12.39 0.51 2.86
C ASP A 73 11.49 0.74 4.08
N GLY A 74 10.75 -0.27 4.51
CA GLY A 74 9.95 -0.29 5.73
C GLY A 74 8.69 0.56 5.68
N TRP A 75 7.93 0.52 4.57
CA TRP A 75 6.70 1.29 4.45
C TRP A 75 5.60 0.75 5.37
N GLU A 76 5.32 1.47 6.46
CA GLU A 76 4.30 1.09 7.43
C GLU A 76 3.01 1.91 7.27
N HIS A 77 1.92 1.24 6.88
CA HIS A 77 0.58 1.79 6.84
C HIS A 77 -0.25 1.39 8.05
N THR A 78 -0.97 2.37 8.58
CA THR A 78 -2.10 2.12 9.48
C THR A 78 -3.38 2.02 8.67
N ILE A 79 -4.09 0.90 8.83
CA ILE A 79 -5.40 0.69 8.23
C ILE A 79 -6.44 0.67 9.34
N GLU A 80 -7.47 1.51 9.23
CA GLU A 80 -8.57 1.57 10.18
C GLU A 80 -9.89 1.21 9.50
N VAL A 81 -10.65 0.30 10.10
CA VAL A 81 -12.00 -0.06 9.62
C VAL A 81 -13.01 0.87 10.27
N GLU A 82 -13.17 2.06 9.72
CA GLU A 82 -14.03 3.10 10.32
C GLU A 82 -15.51 2.66 10.42
N LYS A 83 -16.06 2.11 9.32
CA LYS A 83 -17.47 1.76 9.21
C LYS A 83 -17.66 0.55 8.30
N VAL A 84 -18.59 -0.34 8.66
CA VAL A 84 -19.08 -1.42 7.78
C VAL A 84 -20.50 -1.10 7.37
N ARG A 85 -20.74 -1.06 6.06
CA ARG A 85 -22.06 -0.74 5.47
C ARG A 85 -22.49 -1.85 4.52
N PRO A 86 -23.80 -2.01 4.27
CA PRO A 86 -24.30 -2.83 3.17
C PRO A 86 -23.73 -2.34 1.84
N VAL A 87 -23.52 -3.28 0.91
CA VAL A 87 -23.14 -2.97 -0.46
C VAL A 87 -24.29 -2.22 -1.13
N SER A 88 -23.98 -1.08 -1.76
CA SER A 88 -24.95 -0.35 -2.58
C SER A 88 -25.07 -1.00 -3.95
N HIS A 89 -26.30 -1.25 -4.41
CA HIS A 89 -26.53 -1.75 -5.76
C HIS A 89 -26.14 -0.69 -6.80
N GLY A 90 -25.22 -1.05 -7.70
CA GLY A 90 -24.76 -0.20 -8.81
C GLY A 90 -23.35 0.37 -8.63
N ASP A 91 -22.78 0.30 -7.43
CA ASP A 91 -21.42 0.77 -7.15
C ASP A 91 -20.38 -0.29 -7.56
N ALA A 92 -19.23 0.17 -8.05
CA ALA A 92 -18.05 -0.67 -8.28
C ALA A 92 -17.13 -0.59 -7.05
N TYR A 93 -16.59 -1.73 -6.62
CA TYR A 93 -15.64 -1.82 -5.52
C TYR A 93 -14.39 -2.57 -5.96
N PRO A 94 -13.21 -2.25 -5.37
CA PRO A 94 -12.95 -1.18 -4.42
C PRO A 94 -13.04 0.22 -5.05
N GLN A 95 -13.20 1.25 -4.23
CA GLN A 95 -13.24 2.65 -4.65
C GLN A 95 -12.47 3.51 -3.65
N CYS A 96 -11.61 4.40 -4.17
CA CYS A 96 -11.01 5.48 -3.41
C CYS A 96 -11.95 6.68 -3.45
N ILE A 97 -12.45 7.10 -2.28
CA ILE A 97 -13.43 8.18 -2.16
C ILE A 97 -12.83 9.51 -1.70
N ALA A 98 -11.60 9.47 -1.17
CA ALA A 98 -10.85 10.61 -0.68
C ALA A 98 -9.39 10.21 -0.48
N GLY A 99 -8.50 11.20 -0.54
CA GLY A 99 -7.08 11.06 -0.22
C GLY A 99 -6.41 12.43 -0.34
N GLU A 100 -5.15 12.50 0.03
CA GLU A 100 -4.32 13.69 -0.06
C GLU A 100 -2.88 13.27 -0.32
N ARG A 101 -2.16 14.10 -1.09
CA ARG A 101 -0.75 13.90 -1.48
C ARG A 101 -0.53 12.70 -2.39
N ALA A 102 0.60 12.72 -3.11
CA ALA A 102 1.05 11.58 -3.89
C ALA A 102 1.61 10.50 -2.96
N CYS A 103 1.49 9.24 -3.37
CA CYS A 103 2.18 8.15 -2.69
C CYS A 103 3.70 8.24 -2.95
N PRO A 104 4.56 7.94 -1.96
CA PRO A 104 5.99 7.82 -2.20
C PRO A 104 6.28 6.85 -3.35
N PRO A 105 7.19 7.20 -4.29
CA PRO A 105 7.58 6.30 -5.36
C PRO A 105 8.17 4.98 -4.82
N GLU A 106 8.05 3.91 -5.61
CA GLU A 106 8.72 2.64 -5.32
C GLU A 106 10.24 2.85 -5.18
N ASP A 107 10.90 2.08 -4.32
CA ASP A 107 12.36 2.08 -4.14
C ASP A 107 12.99 3.46 -3.80
N CYS A 108 12.21 4.41 -3.27
CA CYS A 108 12.73 5.74 -2.93
C CYS A 108 13.53 5.77 -1.62
N GLY A 109 13.87 4.62 -1.02
CA GLY A 109 14.71 4.54 0.18
C GLY A 109 13.94 4.77 1.48
N GLY A 110 12.67 4.35 1.52
CA GLY A 110 11.80 4.47 2.68
C GLY A 110 11.50 5.92 3.07
N VAL A 111 11.07 6.10 4.31
CA VAL A 111 10.64 7.43 4.82
C VAL A 111 11.77 8.46 4.75
N TRP A 112 13.02 8.05 4.93
CA TRP A 112 14.17 8.96 4.90
C TRP A 112 14.53 9.38 3.48
N GLY A 113 14.63 8.44 2.56
CA GLY A 113 14.89 8.78 1.16
C GLY A 113 13.75 9.59 0.53
N TYR A 114 12.50 9.33 0.93
CA TYR A 114 11.38 10.20 0.54
C TYR A 114 11.48 11.61 1.11
N ALA A 115 11.93 11.76 2.37
CA ALA A 115 12.14 13.09 2.94
C ALA A 115 13.24 13.86 2.21
N GLU A 116 14.36 13.20 1.88
CA GLU A 116 15.43 13.78 1.06
C GLU A 116 14.93 14.18 -0.34
N LEU A 117 14.05 13.37 -0.95
CA LEU A 117 13.38 13.69 -2.20
C LEU A 117 12.55 14.97 -2.10
N LEU A 118 11.73 15.10 -1.06
CA LEU A 118 10.92 16.29 -0.84
C LEU A 118 11.78 17.55 -0.64
N ASP A 119 12.83 17.46 0.18
CA ASP A 119 13.75 18.57 0.43
C ASP A 119 14.46 19.03 -0.86
N THR A 120 14.80 18.07 -1.74
CA THR A 120 15.41 18.33 -3.05
C THR A 120 14.45 19.06 -3.99
N LEU A 121 13.20 18.59 -4.08
CA LEU A 121 12.16 19.22 -4.91
C LEU A 121 11.82 20.64 -4.44
N GLU A 122 11.86 20.92 -3.14
CA GLU A 122 11.62 22.25 -2.58
C GLU A 122 12.80 23.21 -2.80
N SER A 123 14.04 22.72 -2.70
CA SER A 123 15.26 23.54 -2.76
C SER A 123 15.61 23.99 -4.20
N GLY A 124 15.25 23.18 -5.20
CA GLY A 124 15.26 23.58 -6.61
C GLY A 124 16.62 23.84 -7.26
N ASP A 125 17.76 23.46 -6.66
CA ASP A 125 19.09 23.63 -7.26
C ASP A 125 20.16 22.70 -6.64
N GLY A 126 20.90 21.96 -7.48
CA GLY A 126 22.12 21.21 -7.14
C GLY A 126 22.37 19.97 -8.03
N ASP A 127 23.62 19.50 -8.15
CA ASP A 127 23.96 18.30 -8.95
C ASP A 127 23.21 17.03 -8.46
N GLU A 128 22.91 16.95 -7.15
CA GLU A 128 22.09 15.88 -6.56
C GLU A 128 20.61 15.96 -6.98
N SER A 129 20.12 17.14 -7.36
CA SER A 129 18.75 17.31 -7.90
C SER A 129 18.62 16.72 -9.30
N ASP A 130 19.65 16.83 -10.14
CA ASP A 130 19.63 16.33 -11.52
C ASP A 130 19.62 14.80 -11.57
N GLU A 131 20.42 14.12 -10.74
CA GLU A 131 20.42 12.65 -10.66
C GLU A 131 19.08 12.11 -10.12
N LEU A 132 18.47 12.82 -9.18
CA LEU A 132 17.19 12.43 -8.57
C LEU A 132 15.99 12.69 -9.48
N LEU A 133 16.03 13.78 -10.26
CA LEU A 133 15.04 14.07 -11.29
C LEU A 133 15.18 13.15 -12.51
N GLU A 134 16.39 12.68 -12.83
CA GLU A 134 16.58 11.66 -13.88
C GLU A 134 16.02 10.29 -13.44
N TRP A 135 16.06 9.99 -12.13
CA TRP A 135 15.44 8.79 -11.56
C TRP A 135 13.90 8.86 -11.53
N LEU A 136 13.33 10.04 -11.28
CA LEU A 136 11.89 10.26 -11.42
C LEU A 136 11.51 10.25 -12.90
N GLU A 137 11.04 9.11 -13.41
CA GLU A 137 10.68 8.96 -14.84
C GLU A 137 9.61 9.97 -15.33
N ASP A 138 8.84 10.59 -14.42
CA ASP A 138 7.79 11.59 -14.68
C ASP A 138 7.85 12.77 -13.68
N GLU A 139 7.15 13.88 -13.97
CA GLU A 139 6.94 14.98 -13.02
C GLU A 139 6.16 14.50 -11.78
N PHE A 140 6.89 14.13 -10.73
CA PHE A 140 6.31 13.79 -9.43
C PHE A 140 5.97 15.06 -8.65
N ASP A 141 4.68 15.34 -8.49
CA ASP A 141 4.19 16.38 -7.58
C ASP A 141 3.73 15.73 -6.25
N PRO A 142 4.49 15.90 -5.15
CA PRO A 142 4.16 15.27 -3.87
C PRO A 142 2.83 15.73 -3.26
N ASP A 143 2.29 16.87 -3.69
CA ASP A 143 1.04 17.42 -3.16
C ASP A 143 -0.17 17.12 -4.06
N HIS A 144 0.04 16.44 -5.18
CA HIS A 144 -1.02 16.09 -6.12
C HIS A 144 -1.55 14.66 -5.93
N LEU A 145 -2.88 14.52 -5.90
CA LEU A 145 -3.57 13.24 -5.98
C LEU A 145 -4.73 13.33 -6.97
N ASP A 146 -4.70 12.46 -7.98
CA ASP A 146 -5.82 12.28 -8.91
C ASP A 146 -6.63 11.03 -8.54
N LEU A 147 -7.83 11.25 -8.00
CA LEU A 147 -8.73 10.17 -7.61
C LEU A 147 -9.29 9.38 -8.80
N ASP A 148 -9.40 9.98 -9.98
CA ASP A 148 -9.87 9.28 -11.17
C ASP A 148 -8.79 8.29 -11.65
N ILE A 149 -7.52 8.67 -11.61
CA ILE A 149 -6.39 7.77 -11.89
C ILE A 149 -6.34 6.63 -10.86
N VAL A 150 -6.43 6.93 -9.56
CA VAL A 150 -6.45 5.90 -8.51
C VAL A 150 -7.61 4.92 -8.72
N ASN A 151 -8.82 5.41 -8.99
CA ASN A 151 -9.98 4.54 -9.22
C ASN A 151 -9.88 3.73 -10.52
N ALA A 152 -9.21 4.27 -11.55
CA ALA A 152 -8.90 3.52 -12.76
C ALA A 152 -7.94 2.34 -12.47
N MET A 153 -6.92 2.56 -11.64
CA MET A 153 -5.99 1.50 -11.19
C MET A 153 -6.66 0.46 -10.30
N LEU A 154 -7.60 0.88 -9.44
CA LEU A 154 -8.36 -0.02 -8.57
C LEU A 154 -9.31 -0.95 -9.34
N SER A 155 -9.83 -0.47 -10.47
CA SER A 155 -10.73 -1.25 -11.31
C SER A 155 -9.98 -2.47 -11.87
N PRO A 156 -10.56 -3.68 -11.81
CA PRO A 156 -9.95 -4.83 -12.48
C PRO A 156 -9.78 -4.50 -13.96
N ALA A 157 -8.58 -4.76 -14.51
CA ALA A 157 -8.34 -4.64 -15.94
C ALA A 157 -9.47 -5.38 -16.67
N ARG A 158 -10.17 -4.67 -17.56
CA ARG A 158 -11.20 -5.28 -18.41
C ARG A 158 -10.47 -6.33 -19.26
N VAL A 159 -10.73 -7.61 -18.98
CA VAL A 159 -10.30 -8.74 -19.82
C VAL A 159 -11.10 -8.73 -21.12
#